data_AF-A0A8I3NCG9-F1
#
_entry.id   AF-A0A8I3NCG9-F1
#
_cell.length_a   1.000
_cell.length_b   1.000
_cell.length_c   1.000
_cell.angle_alpha   90.00
_cell.angle_beta   90.00
_cell.angle_gamma   90.00
#
_symmetry.space_group_name_H-M   'P 1'
#
loop_
_entity.id
_entity.type
_entity.pdbx_description
1 polymer ?
#
loop_
_entity_poly.entity_id
_entity_poly.type
_entity_poly.pdbx_seq_one_letter_code
_entity_poly.pdbx_strand_id
1 'polypeptide(L)'
;VVPRTVEDLDIRQVAGTWHSMAMAASDISLLDAETAPLRVYIQELRPTPQDNLEIVLHEQENHACVKRTIMAQKTEDPAVFTID
;
A
#
# COMPACT_ATOMS: atom_id res chain seq x y z
N VAL A 1 -7.10 -2.30 -20.89
CA VAL A 1 -5.66 -2.35 -21.24
C VAL A 1 -4.90 -2.09 -19.96
N VAL A 2 -4.29 -3.11 -19.36
CA VAL A 2 -3.35 -2.87 -18.25
C VAL A 2 -2.16 -2.12 -18.86
N PRO A 3 -1.70 -1.01 -18.28
CA PRO A 3 -0.51 -0.33 -18.78
C PRO A 3 0.67 -1.32 -18.78
N ARG A 4 1.41 -1.44 -19.89
CA ARG A 4 2.61 -2.30 -19.97
C ARG A 4 3.62 -2.04 -18.84
N THR A 5 3.61 -0.84 -18.26
CA THR A 5 4.43 -0.45 -17.11
C THR A 5 4.19 -1.29 -15.84
N VAL A 6 3.07 -2.03 -15.76
CA VAL A 6 2.80 -2.94 -14.63
C VAL A 6 3.43 -4.33 -14.87
N GLU A 7 3.55 -4.76 -16.14
CA GLU A 7 4.16 -6.05 -16.51
C GLU A 7 5.69 -6.06 -16.28
N ASP A 8 6.33 -4.90 -16.37
CA ASP A 8 7.78 -4.71 -16.17
C ASP A 8 8.10 -3.94 -14.87
N LEU A 9 7.30 -4.08 -13.81
CA LEU A 9 7.52 -3.36 -12.56
C LEU A 9 8.87 -3.73 -11.92
N ASP A 10 9.82 -2.79 -11.94
CA ASP A 10 11.01 -2.85 -11.09
C ASP A 10 10.67 -2.31 -9.71
N ILE A 11 10.38 -3.22 -8.78
CA ILE A 11 9.97 -2.88 -7.41
C ILE A 11 10.99 -1.98 -6.70
N ARG A 12 12.27 -2.00 -7.07
CA ARG A 12 13.29 -1.17 -6.41
C ARG A 12 13.09 0.31 -6.70
N GLN A 13 12.49 0.65 -7.83
CA GLN A 13 12.25 2.03 -8.24
C GLN A 13 11.10 2.70 -7.49
N VAL A 14 10.26 1.94 -6.77
CA VAL A 14 9.19 2.53 -5.96
C VAL A 14 9.64 2.96 -4.57
N ALA A 15 10.91 2.71 -4.21
CA ALA A 15 11.44 3.02 -2.88
C ALA A 15 11.36 4.52 -2.55
N GLY A 16 10.90 4.83 -1.34
CA GLY A 16 10.90 6.19 -0.79
C GLY A 16 9.53 6.69 -0.37
N THR A 17 9.42 8.01 -0.20
CA THR A 17 8.23 8.67 0.33
C THR A 17 7.11 8.77 -0.70
N TRP A 18 5.90 8.42 -0.27
CA TRP A 18 4.68 8.52 -1.08
C TRP A 18 3.62 9.35 -0.35
N HIS A 19 2.67 9.87 -1.11
CA HIS A 19 1.50 10.58 -0.59
C HIS A 19 0.25 10.01 -1.23
N SER A 20 -0.72 9.62 -0.40
CA SER A 20 -2.01 9.13 -0.89
C SER A 20 -2.86 10.29 -1.38
N MET A 21 -2.93 10.47 -2.71
CA MET A 21 -3.64 11.59 -3.32
C MET A 21 -5.15 11.36 -3.45
N ALA A 22 -5.55 10.13 -3.76
CA ALA A 22 -6.95 9.74 -3.93
C ALA A 22 -7.13 8.26 -3.59
N MET A 23 -8.32 7.90 -3.09
CA MET A 23 -8.73 6.54 -2.80
C MET A 23 -10.17 6.35 -3.25
N ALA A 24 -10.50 5.14 -3.68
CA ALA A 24 -11.87 4.73 -4.00
C ALA A 24 -12.04 3.28 -3.58
N ALA A 25 -13.26 2.94 -3.15
CA ALA A 25 -13.62 1.59 -2.76
C ALA A 25 -14.98 1.22 -3.38
N SER A 26 -15.21 -0.07 -3.58
CA SER A 26 -16.48 -0.60 -4.09
C SER A 26 -17.63 -0.48 -3.09
N ASP A 27 -17.31 -0.52 -1.80
CA ASP A 27 -18.24 -0.33 -0.69
C ASP A 27 -17.87 0.96 0.06
N ILE A 28 -18.85 1.85 0.25
CA ILE A 28 -18.66 3.14 0.91
C ILE A 28 -18.14 2.97 2.35
N SER A 29 -18.59 1.93 3.06
CA SER A 29 -18.23 1.67 4.46
C SER A 29 -16.73 1.44 4.68
N LEU A 30 -16.00 1.11 3.61
CA LEU A 30 -14.55 0.91 3.66
C LEU A 30 -13.75 2.21 3.77
N LEU A 31 -14.35 3.36 3.42
CA LEU A 31 -13.69 4.68 3.39
C LEU A 31 -14.48 5.83 4.02
N ASP A 32 -15.76 5.64 4.37
CA ASP A 32 -16.69 6.70 4.80
C ASP A 32 -16.24 7.45 6.08
N ALA A 33 -15.64 6.72 7.02
CA ALA A 33 -15.16 7.27 8.28
C ALA A 33 -13.62 7.37 8.33
N GLU A 34 -13.09 8.24 9.18
CA GLU A 34 -11.64 8.33 9.44
C GLU A 34 -11.07 7.00 9.97
N THR A 35 -11.87 6.27 10.77
CA THR A 35 -11.52 4.95 11.32
C THR A 35 -11.99 3.80 10.45
N ALA A 36 -12.41 4.05 9.21
CA ALA A 36 -12.84 3.00 8.29
C ALA A 36 -11.64 2.10 7.91
N PRO A 37 -11.87 0.79 7.70
CA PRO A 37 -10.79 -0.20 7.68
C PRO A 37 -9.78 -0.04 6.55
N LEU A 38 -10.14 0.60 5.43
CA LEU A 38 -9.22 0.87 4.32
C LEU A 38 -8.82 2.35 4.25
N ARG A 39 -9.19 3.17 5.24
CA ARG A 39 -8.82 4.59 5.30
C ARG A 39 -7.39 4.76 5.82
N VAL A 40 -6.44 4.22 5.05
CA VAL A 40 -5.01 4.20 5.35
C VAL A 40 -4.25 5.14 4.42
N TYR A 41 -3.18 5.77 4.93
CA TYR A 41 -2.38 6.73 4.18
C TYR A 41 -0.94 6.24 4.04
N ILE A 42 -0.52 5.92 2.82
CA ILE A 42 0.85 5.48 2.54
C ILE A 42 1.82 6.62 2.84
N GLN A 43 2.83 6.32 3.66
CA GLN A 43 3.95 7.20 3.97
C GLN A 43 5.17 6.83 3.11
N GLU A 44 5.51 5.55 3.05
CA GLU A 44 6.78 5.10 2.49
C GLU A 44 6.64 3.67 1.95
N LEU A 45 7.31 3.42 0.83
CA LEU A 45 7.48 2.08 0.26
C LEU A 45 8.93 1.67 0.41
N ARG A 46 9.16 0.47 0.96
CA ARG A 46 10.50 -0.07 1.19
C ARG A 46 10.62 -1.47 0.61
N PRO A 47 11.07 -1.60 -0.65
CA PRO A 47 11.40 -2.88 -1.26
C PRO A 47 12.49 -3.60 -0.45
N THR A 48 12.36 -4.90 -0.26
CA THR A 48 13.38 -5.72 0.40
C THR A 48 14.37 -6.31 -0.60
N PRO A 49 15.54 -6.81 -0.17
CA PRO A 49 16.48 -7.50 -1.06
C PRO A 49 15.91 -8.79 -1.70
N GLN A 50 14.84 -9.35 -1.15
CA GLN A 50 14.14 -10.53 -1.68
C GLN A 50 12.97 -10.17 -2.60
N ASP A 51 12.82 -8.89 -2.94
CA ASP A 51 11.74 -8.31 -3.76
C ASP A 51 10.34 -8.36 -3.09
N ASN A 52 10.28 -8.51 -1.76
CA ASN A 52 9.05 -8.20 -1.00
C ASN A 52 8.90 -6.68 -0.83
N LEU A 53 7.76 -6.23 -0.30
CA LEU A 53 7.51 -4.82 -0.08
C LEU A 53 7.01 -4.56 1.35
N GLU A 54 7.77 -3.79 2.13
CA GLU A 54 7.24 -3.17 3.33
C GLU A 54 6.48 -1.90 2.95
N ILE A 55 5.21 -1.84 3.33
CA ILE A 55 4.32 -0.71 3.11
C ILE A 55 4.15 -0.01 4.45
N VAL A 56 4.73 1.17 4.58
CA VAL A 56 4.60 2.00 5.77
C VAL A 56 3.43 2.95 5.59
N LEU A 57 2.47 2.90 6.51
CA LEU A 57 1.24 3.66 6.42
C LEU A 57 0.81 4.25 7.77
N HIS A 58 -0.13 5.17 7.72
CA HIS A 58 -0.83 5.70 8.87
C HIS A 58 -2.32 5.39 8.79
N GLU A 59 -2.94 5.15 9.94
CA GLU A 59 -4.38 4.98 10.11
C GLU A 59 -4.85 5.74 11.36
N GLN A 60 -6.16 6.00 11.46
CA GLN A 60 -6.76 6.63 12.63
C GLN A 60 -7.23 5.54 13.62
N GLU A 61 -6.65 5.50 14.81
CA GLU A 61 -7.05 4.60 15.90
C GLU A 61 -7.22 5.40 17.19
N ASN A 62 -8.37 5.27 17.86
CA ASN A 62 -8.64 5.95 19.15
C ASN A 62 -8.35 7.47 19.13
N HIS A 63 -8.70 8.15 18.03
CA HIS A 63 -8.44 9.58 17.79
C HIS A 63 -6.96 9.97 17.63
N ALA A 64 -6.07 9.00 17.42
CA ALA A 64 -4.67 9.21 17.15
C ALA A 64 -4.29 8.68 15.76
N CYS A 65 -3.36 9.38 15.12
CA CYS A 65 -2.71 8.90 13.90
C CYS A 65 -1.62 7.89 14.30
N VAL A 66 -1.85 6.61 14.02
CA VAL A 66 -0.94 5.53 14.36
C VAL A 66 -0.23 5.03 13.11
N LYS A 67 1.08 4.75 13.26
CA LYS A 67 1.91 4.20 12.19
C LYS A 67 1.85 2.68 12.19
N ARG A 68 1.68 2.09 11.01
CA ARG A 68 1.75 0.63 10.77
C ARG A 68 2.74 0.32 9.65
N THR A 69 3.21 -0.91 9.67
CA THR A 69 3.97 -1.49 8.57
C THR A 69 3.30 -2.80 8.18
N ILE A 70 2.94 -2.92 6.91
CA ILE A 70 2.44 -4.16 6.32
C ILE A 70 3.58 -4.79 5.51
N MET A 71 3.79 -6.09 5.65
CA MET A 71 4.72 -6.84 4.81
C MET A 71 3.94 -7.51 3.68
N ALA A 72 4.18 -7.09 2.45
CA ALA A 72 3.60 -7.69 1.25
C ALA A 72 4.63 -8.66 0.62
N GLN A 73 4.29 -9.95 0.57
CA GLN A 73 5.15 -10.99 0.01
C GLN A 73 5.01 -11.02 -1.50
N LYS A 74 6.12 -11.17 -2.22
CA LYS A 74 6.10 -11.27 -3.67
C LYS A 74 5.35 -12.52 -4.14
N THR A 75 4.79 -12.43 -5.34
CA THR A 75 4.29 -13.60 -6.08
C THR A 75 5.12 -13.84 -7.34
N GLU A 76 4.67 -14.74 -8.22
CA GLU A 76 5.27 -14.92 -9.54
C GLU A 76 5.06 -13.72 -10.45
N ASP A 77 3.97 -12.96 -10.24
CA ASP A 77 3.72 -11.69 -10.94
C ASP A 77 4.38 -10.53 -10.16
N PRO A 78 5.30 -9.77 -10.78
CA PRO A 78 6.06 -8.72 -10.11
C PRO A 78 5.19 -7.57 -9.57
N ALA A 79 3.96 -7.41 -10.07
CA ALA A 79 3.01 -6.40 -9.62
C ALA A 79 1.98 -6.92 -8.62
N VAL A 80 1.95 -8.22 -8.33
CA VAL A 80 1.01 -8.84 -7.39
C VAL A 80 1.75 -9.30 -6.15
N PHE A 81 1.24 -8.87 -5.00
CA PHE A 81 1.76 -9.23 -3.68
C PHE A 81 0.65 -9.83 -2.83
N THR A 82 1.01 -10.75 -1.94
CA THR A 82 0.11 -11.27 -0.90
C THR A 82 0.36 -10.54 0.41
N ILE A 83 -0.72 -10.11 1.06
CA ILE A 83 -0.74 -9.53 2.40
C ILE A 83 -1.60 -10.43 3.29
N ASP A 84 -1.16 -10.65 4.53
CA ASP A 84 -1.91 -11.40 5.55
C ASP A 84 -2.89 -10.49 6.31
#